data_AF-A0A090VNJ3-F1
#
_entry.id   AF-A0A090VNJ3-F1
#
_cell.length_a   1.000
_cell.length_b   1.000
_cell.length_c   1.000
_cell.angle_alpha   90.00
_cell.angle_beta   90.00
_cell.angle_gamma   90.00
#
_symmetry.space_group_name_H-M   'P 1'
#
loop_
_entity.id
_entity.type
_entity.pdbx_description
1 polymer ?
#
loop_
_entity_poly.entity_id
_entity_poly.type
_entity_poly.pdbx_seq_one_letter_code
_entity_poly.pdbx_strand_id
1 'polypeptide(L)'
;MASLLPQILSQIVFNFNSTVFSYLRDLVNLTAKKIPLEFDIENEHKFYKYKIKRFLTDVSLGMMPSQVYTGKYDTTGGYLIVKENGDVLCYLIYNQNEFEDYLLNNTKFDTASST
;
A
#
# COMPACT_ATOMS: atom_id res chain seq x y z
N MET A 1 15.05 -14.02 6.39
CA MET A 1 14.63 -12.81 7.12
C MET A 1 13.11 -12.79 7.20
N ALA A 2 12.55 -12.74 8.40
CA ALA A 2 11.12 -12.56 8.58
C ALA A 2 10.70 -11.20 7.99
N SER A 3 9.57 -11.19 7.30
CA SER A 3 8.96 -9.96 6.77
C SER A 3 8.70 -8.97 7.92
N LEU A 4 9.28 -7.77 7.87
CA LEU A 4 9.02 -6.69 8.84
C LEU A 4 7.74 -5.88 8.52
N LEU A 5 6.86 -6.45 7.70
CA LEU A 5 5.62 -5.80 7.29
C LEU A 5 4.76 -5.34 8.49
N PRO A 6 4.58 -6.14 9.57
CA PRO A 6 3.82 -5.68 10.74
C PRO A 6 4.40 -4.41 11.37
N GLN A 7 5.73 -4.32 11.48
CA GLN A 7 6.42 -3.15 12.03
C GLN A 7 6.27 -1.93 11.11
N ILE A 8 6.38 -2.13 9.79
CA ILE A 8 6.16 -1.08 8.79
C ILE A 8 4.73 -0.54 8.90
N LEU A 9 3.73 -1.42 8.94
CA LEU A 9 2.32 -1.03 9.04
C LEU A 9 2.04 -0.30 10.36
N SER A 10 2.58 -0.79 11.47
CA SER A 10 2.45 -0.15 12.78
C SER A 10 3.00 1.28 12.75
N GLN A 11 4.17 1.49 12.15
CA GLN A 11 4.74 2.84 12.05
C GLN A 11 3.92 3.75 11.13
N ILE A 12 3.39 3.23 10.02
CA ILE A 12 2.53 4.01 9.12
C ILE A 12 1.29 4.50 9.87
N VAL A 13 0.64 3.62 10.63
CA VAL A 13 -0.52 4.00 11.47
C VAL A 13 -0.13 5.01 12.55
N PHE A 14 1.02 4.82 13.22
CA PHE A 14 1.52 5.78 14.20
C PHE A 14 1.78 7.16 13.56
N ASN A 15 2.42 7.19 12.39
CA ASN A 15 2.71 8.42 11.66
C ASN A 15 1.42 9.12 11.21
N PHE A 16 0.40 8.38 10.78
CA PHE A 16 -0.91 8.94 10.45
C PHE A 16 -1.53 9.65 11.66
N ASN A 17 -1.50 9.03 12.84
CA ASN A 17 -2.05 9.63 14.06
C ASN A 17 -1.19 10.74 14.67
N SER A 18 0.07 10.86 14.25
CA SER A 18 1.04 11.80 14.84
C SER A 18 1.43 12.94 13.90
N THR A 19 0.91 12.98 12.68
CA THR A 19 1.27 13.98 11.66
C THR A 19 0.04 14.44 10.89
N VAL A 20 0.22 15.47 10.05
CA VAL A 20 -0.84 15.97 9.15
C VAL A 20 -0.97 15.15 7.87
N PHE A 21 -0.11 14.16 7.64
CA PHE A 21 -0.12 13.36 6.41
C PHE A 21 -1.22 12.30 6.47
N SER A 22 -1.99 12.20 5.39
CA SER A 22 -3.06 11.20 5.23
C SER A 22 -2.87 10.30 4.01
N TYR A 23 -2.17 10.77 2.97
CA TYR A 23 -1.84 9.95 1.81
C TYR A 23 -0.79 8.89 2.18
N LEU A 24 -1.07 7.64 1.80
CA LEU A 24 -0.20 6.51 2.12
C LEU A 24 1.22 6.68 1.54
N ARG A 25 1.35 7.22 0.31
CA ARG A 25 2.65 7.56 -0.29
C ARG A 25 3.52 8.39 0.65
N ASP A 26 2.93 9.43 1.25
CA ASP A 26 3.68 10.39 2.07
C ASP A 26 4.05 9.77 3.42
N LEU A 27 3.14 8.98 4.00
CA LEU A 27 3.38 8.19 5.22
C LEU A 27 4.47 7.13 5.03
N VAL A 28 4.51 6.46 3.88
CA VAL A 28 5.57 5.49 3.53
C VAL A 28 6.92 6.18 3.39
N ASN A 29 6.97 7.31 2.69
CA ASN A 29 8.19 8.11 2.55
C ASN A 29 8.70 8.58 3.92
N LEU A 30 7.81 9.01 4.81
CA LEU A 30 8.16 9.41 6.17
C LEU A 30 8.69 8.23 7.00
N THR A 31 8.02 7.08 6.89
CA THR A 31 8.42 5.84 7.58
C THR A 31 9.81 5.39 7.14
N ALA A 32 10.08 5.42 5.84
CA ALA A 32 11.38 5.04 5.28
C ALA A 32 12.54 5.96 5.71
N LYS A 33 12.24 7.20 6.11
CA LYS A 33 13.23 8.15 6.66
C LYS A 33 13.44 7.97 8.18
N LYS A 34 12.37 7.71 8.92
CA LYS A 34 12.40 7.59 10.39
C LYS A 34 12.88 6.25 10.91
N ILE A 35 12.65 5.19 10.13
CA ILE A 35 13.06 3.83 10.48
C ILE A 35 14.25 3.42 9.60
N PRO A 36 15.49 3.79 9.95
CA PRO A 36 16.64 3.02 9.50
C PRO A 36 16.69 1.76 10.37
N LEU A 37 15.86 0.75 10.04
CA LEU A 37 15.94 -0.60 10.61
C LEU A 37 17.22 -1.28 10.11
N GLU A 38 18.40 -0.67 10.28
CA GLU A 38 19.69 -1.16 9.75
C GLU A 38 19.65 -1.64 8.29
N PHE A 39 18.64 -1.20 7.52
CA PHE A 39 18.50 -1.61 6.13
C PHE A 39 19.47 -0.79 5.33
N ASP A 40 20.13 -1.51 4.44
CA ASP A 40 21.10 -0.96 3.52
C ASP A 40 20.49 0.22 2.76
N ILE A 41 20.97 1.40 3.13
CA ILE A 41 20.56 2.69 2.59
C ILE A 41 21.03 2.81 1.13
N GLU A 42 21.91 1.91 0.67
CA GLU A 42 22.40 1.83 -0.69
C GLU A 42 21.27 1.66 -1.73
N ASN A 43 20.10 1.13 -1.34
CA ASN A 43 18.95 0.94 -2.25
C ASN A 43 17.79 1.93 -2.05
N GLU A 44 18.07 3.13 -1.52
CA GLU A 44 17.22 4.34 -1.60
C GLU A 44 15.71 4.14 -1.30
N HIS A 45 15.37 3.62 -0.11
CA HIS A 45 13.96 3.56 0.35
C HIS A 45 13.00 2.71 -0.52
N LYS A 46 13.49 2.04 -1.57
CA LYS A 46 12.67 1.24 -2.50
C LYS A 46 12.02 0.04 -1.82
N PHE A 47 12.67 -0.49 -0.78
CA PHE A 47 12.15 -1.62 0.01
C PHE A 47 10.78 -1.34 0.64
N TYR A 48 10.62 -0.20 1.31
CA TYR A 48 9.36 0.15 1.98
C TYR A 48 8.22 0.32 0.97
N LYS A 49 8.48 1.04 -0.12
CA LYS A 49 7.51 1.21 -1.21
C LYS A 49 7.12 -0.13 -1.82
N TYR A 50 8.10 -0.97 -2.13
CA TYR A 50 7.86 -2.31 -2.68
C TYR A 50 6.99 -3.17 -1.75
N LYS A 51 7.29 -3.20 -0.45
CA LYS A 51 6.51 -3.97 0.53
C LYS A 51 5.07 -3.49 0.63
N ILE A 52 4.85 -2.18 0.64
CA ILE A 52 3.50 -1.62 0.73
C ILE A 52 2.73 -1.77 -0.57
N LYS A 53 3.36 -1.55 -1.73
CA LYS A 53 2.75 -1.85 -3.04
C LYS A 53 2.25 -3.29 -3.10
N ARG A 54 3.12 -4.24 -2.72
CA ARG A 54 2.76 -5.66 -2.71
C ARG A 54 1.60 -5.97 -1.76
N PHE A 55 1.63 -5.39 -0.56
CA PHE A 55 0.53 -5.52 0.40
C PHE A 55 -0.79 -5.00 -0.18
N LEU A 56 -0.81 -3.83 -0.83
CA LEU A 56 -2.02 -3.28 -1.45
C LEU A 56 -2.49 -4.14 -2.63
N THR A 57 -1.58 -4.71 -3.40
CA THR A 57 -1.91 -5.67 -4.47
C THR A 57 -2.56 -6.93 -3.90
N ASP A 58 -2.04 -7.48 -2.80
CA ASP A 58 -2.63 -8.65 -2.17
C ASP A 58 -4.00 -8.32 -1.55
N VAL A 59 -4.15 -7.16 -0.89
CA VAL A 59 -5.44 -6.65 -0.36
C VAL A 59 -6.46 -6.50 -1.46
N SER A 60 -6.09 -5.83 -2.56
CA SER A 60 -7.00 -5.67 -3.70
C SER A 60 -7.41 -7.04 -4.22
N LEU A 61 -6.46 -7.91 -4.57
CA LEU A 61 -6.68 -9.20 -5.24
C LEU A 61 -7.31 -10.32 -4.38
N GLY A 62 -7.82 -10.02 -3.18
CA GLY A 62 -8.63 -10.95 -2.39
C GLY A 62 -8.08 -11.31 -1.02
N MET A 63 -7.01 -10.65 -0.53
CA MET A 63 -6.61 -10.84 0.86
C MET A 63 -7.66 -10.25 1.82
N MET A 64 -8.27 -11.12 2.62
CA MET A 64 -9.31 -10.76 3.59
C MET A 64 -8.81 -10.93 5.03
N PRO A 65 -9.12 -10.01 5.97
CA PRO A 65 -8.69 -10.12 7.37
C PRO A 65 -9.19 -11.37 8.10
N SER A 66 -10.33 -11.92 7.68
CA SER A 66 -10.98 -13.08 8.31
C SER A 66 -10.41 -14.43 7.87
N GLN A 67 -9.48 -14.45 6.90
CA GLN A 67 -8.96 -15.68 6.30
C GLN A 67 -7.44 -15.65 6.22
N VAL A 68 -6.81 -16.80 6.40
CA VAL A 68 -5.36 -16.94 6.19
C VAL A 68 -5.08 -16.77 4.70
N TYR A 69 -4.34 -15.72 4.37
CA TYR A 69 -3.99 -15.45 2.98
C TYR A 69 -2.99 -16.48 2.47
N THR A 70 -3.33 -17.13 1.35
CA THR A 70 -2.50 -18.20 0.74
C THR A 70 -1.66 -17.71 -0.44
N GLY A 71 -1.75 -16.42 -0.80
CA GLY A 71 -1.08 -15.86 -1.98
C GLY A 71 -1.78 -16.19 -3.31
N LYS A 72 -2.95 -16.85 -3.26
CA LYS A 72 -3.82 -17.06 -4.42
C LYS A 72 -4.74 -15.86 -4.58
N TYR A 73 -4.87 -15.38 -5.81
CA TYR A 73 -5.77 -14.28 -6.13
C TYR A 73 -7.18 -14.83 -6.41
N ASP A 74 -8.18 -14.21 -5.81
CA ASP A 74 -9.58 -14.57 -6.03
C ASP A 74 -10.14 -13.91 -7.30
N THR A 75 -9.53 -12.80 -7.74
CA THR A 75 -9.87 -12.09 -8.98
C THR A 75 -8.93 -12.50 -10.11
N THR A 76 -9.46 -13.25 -11.09
CA THR A 76 -8.74 -13.63 -12.32
C THR A 76 -9.00 -12.66 -13.49
N GLY A 77 -10.00 -11.78 -13.38
CA GLY A 77 -10.48 -10.92 -14.48
C GLY A 77 -9.91 -9.50 -14.56
N GLY A 78 -9.15 -9.03 -13.56
CA GLY A 78 -8.62 -7.66 -13.50
C GLY A 78 -9.47 -6.68 -12.68
N TYR A 79 -9.07 -5.40 -12.67
CA TYR A 79 -9.75 -4.29 -11.99
C TYR A 79 -10.38 -3.32 -12.96
N LEU A 80 -11.56 -2.83 -12.60
CA LEU A 80 -12.19 -1.69 -13.24
C LEU A 80 -12.05 -0.47 -12.31
N ILE A 81 -11.22 0.49 -12.72
CA ILE A 81 -10.98 1.73 -11.97
C ILE A 81 -11.74 2.85 -12.67
N VAL A 82 -12.67 3.48 -11.96
CA VAL A 82 -13.42 4.63 -12.46
C VAL A 82 -12.81 5.89 -11.84
N LYS A 83 -12.29 6.78 -12.69
CA LYS A 83 -11.77 8.08 -12.27
C LYS A 83 -12.93 9.05 -11.95
N GLU A 84 -12.62 10.14 -11.24
CA GLU A 84 -13.61 11.18 -10.91
C GLU A 84 -14.29 11.79 -12.14
N ASN A 85 -13.60 11.83 -13.28
CA ASN A 85 -14.14 12.32 -14.56
C ASN A 85 -15.00 11.28 -15.31
N GLY A 86 -15.23 10.10 -14.73
CA GLY A 86 -16.01 9.02 -15.35
C GLY A 86 -15.22 8.12 -16.30
N ASP A 87 -13.93 8.40 -16.53
CA ASP A 87 -13.09 7.53 -17.35
C ASP A 87 -12.89 6.18 -16.66
N VAL A 88 -13.02 5.11 -17.44
CA VAL A 88 -12.83 3.75 -16.98
C VAL A 88 -11.48 3.22 -17.43
N LEU A 89 -10.60 2.92 -16.47
CA LEU A 89 -9.38 2.17 -16.69
C LEU A 89 -9.63 0.70 -16.34
N CYS A 90 -9.56 -0.17 -17.34
CA CYS A 90 -9.57 -1.61 -17.13
C CYS A 90 -8.13 -2.10 -17.03
N TYR A 91 -7.67 -2.35 -15.82
CA TYR A 91 -6.40 -3.05 -15.62
C TYR A 91 -6.67 -4.55 -15.63
N LEU A 92 -6.45 -5.20 -16.78
CA LEU A 92 -5.90 -6.56 -16.70
C LEU A 92 -4.53 -6.42 -16.02
N ILE A 93 -4.14 -7.39 -15.20
CA ILE A 93 -2.89 -7.41 -14.41
C ILE A 93 -1.60 -7.28 -15.27
N TYR A 94 -1.71 -7.02 -16.57
CA TYR A 94 -0.65 -6.84 -17.55
C TYR A 94 0.26 -5.63 -17.30
N ASN A 95 -0.22 -4.56 -16.67
CA ASN A 95 0.62 -3.42 -16.26
C ASN A 95 0.72 -3.33 -14.72
N GLN A 96 1.35 -4.34 -14.13
CA GLN A 96 1.51 -4.46 -12.67
C GLN A 96 2.15 -3.22 -12.04
N ASN A 97 3.16 -2.62 -12.69
CA ASN A 97 3.85 -1.44 -12.16
C ASN A 97 2.91 -0.25 -12.03
N GLU A 98 2.14 0.05 -13.09
CA GLU A 98 1.19 1.16 -13.09
C GLU A 98 0.06 0.92 -12.10
N PHE A 99 -0.42 -0.32 -11.99
CA PHE A 99 -1.43 -0.71 -11.01
C PHE A 99 -0.93 -0.51 -9.56
N GLU A 100 0.26 -0.99 -9.25
CA GLU A 100 0.89 -0.81 -7.93
C GLU A 100 1.15 0.66 -7.59
N ASP A 101 1.60 1.45 -8.57
CA ASP A 101 1.77 2.90 -8.41
C ASP A 101 0.44 3.60 -8.20
N TYR A 102 -0.61 3.21 -8.93
CA TYR A 102 -1.94 3.76 -8.74
C TYR A 102 -2.45 3.50 -7.32
N LEU A 103 -2.35 2.25 -6.83
CA LEU A 103 -2.78 1.90 -5.47
C LEU A 103 -2.05 2.72 -4.42
N LEU A 104 -0.72 2.83 -4.51
CA LEU A 104 0.07 3.60 -3.53
C LEU A 104 -0.26 5.09 -3.54
N ASN A 105 -0.46 5.67 -4.72
CA ASN A 105 -0.68 7.11 -4.87
C ASN A 105 -2.10 7.55 -4.54
N ASN A 106 -3.09 6.66 -4.64
CA ASN A 106 -4.51 6.98 -4.43
C ASN A 106 -5.09 6.40 -3.13
N THR A 107 -4.31 5.66 -2.34
CA THR A 107 -4.74 5.21 -1.01
C THR A 107 -4.52 6.32 0.03
N LYS A 108 -5.57 6.62 0.81
CA LYS A 108 -5.55 7.63 1.87
C LYS A 108 -6.11 7.03 3.17
N PHE A 109 -5.50 7.38 4.29
CA PHE A 109 -5.97 7.04 5.62
C PHE A 109 -7.01 8.07 6.05
N ASP A 110 -8.04 7.58 6.74
CA ASP A 110 -9.13 8.41 7.24
C ASP A 110 -9.47 8.03 8.68
N THR A 111 -10.04 8.99 9.41
CA THR A 111 -10.52 8.81 10.78
C THR A 111 -12.03 8.97 10.78
N ALA A 112 -12.75 8.08 11.47
CA ALA A 112 -14.20 8.20 11.58
C ALA A 112 -14.60 9.57 12.16
N SER A 113 -15.66 10.18 11.62
CA SER A 113 -16.20 11.43 12.16
C SER A 113 -16.61 11.24 13.62
N SER A 114 -16.19 12.15 14.50
CA SER A 114 -16.47 12.10 15.93
C SER A 114 -17.77 12.85 16.32
N THR A 115 -18.72 12.97 15.39
CA THR A 115 -19.99 13.69 15.55
C THR A 115 -21.16 12.74 15.68
#